data_AF-A0A6S7B164-F1
#
_entry.id   AF-A0A6S7B164-F1
#
_cell.length_a   1.000
_cell.length_b   1.000
_cell.length_c   1.000
_cell.angle_alpha   90.00
_cell.angle_beta   90.00
_cell.angle_gamma   90.00
#
_symmetry.space_group_name_H-M   'P 1'
#
loop_
_entity.id
_entity.type
_entity.pdbx_description
1 polymer ?
#
loop_
_entity_poly.entity_id
_entity_poly.type
_entity_poly.pdbx_seq_one_letter_code
_entity_poly.pdbx_strand_id
1 'polypeptide(L)'
;MHYWLMKSEPDEASIDDLAGAPGQTLPWTGVRNYQARNFMRDLMKVGDGVLFYHSSCAVPGIAGIARVASTPYPDPTQFDVQSVYYDPKAREEEPRWMLVDVSFVRKTPLITLPMLRDEPRLADMRVLAKGNRLSITPVTADEWRVITKDLAKG
;
A
#
# COMPACT_ATOMS: atom_id res chain seq x y z
N MET A 1 0.77 16.94 -1.96
CA MET A 1 0.26 15.68 -1.41
C MET A 1 0.32 14.65 -2.51
N HIS A 2 0.95 13.51 -2.25
CA HIS A 2 1.00 12.39 -3.19
C HIS A 2 -0.05 11.34 -2.81
N TYR A 3 -0.32 10.45 -3.75
CA TYR A 3 -1.27 9.36 -3.58
C TYR A 3 -0.62 8.06 -4.02
N TRP A 4 -0.98 6.99 -3.33
CA TRP A 4 -0.36 5.70 -3.47
C TRP A 4 -1.42 4.62 -3.49
N LEU A 5 -1.16 3.54 -4.22
CA LEU A 5 -1.86 2.28 -4.05
C LEU A 5 -0.86 1.30 -3.45
N MET A 6 -1.24 0.72 -2.31
CA MET A 6 -0.39 -0.21 -1.55
C MET A 6 -1.13 -1.54 -1.39
N LYS A 7 -0.50 -2.61 -1.86
CA LYS A 7 -1.06 -3.96 -1.88
C LYS A 7 -0.74 -4.70 -0.59
N SER A 8 -1.76 -5.31 0.01
CA SER A 8 -1.66 -6.20 1.15
C SER A 8 -2.50 -7.45 0.88
N GLU A 9 -2.03 -8.61 1.29
CA GLU A 9 -2.85 -9.82 1.26
C GLU A 9 -3.80 -9.78 2.45
N PRO A 10 -5.12 -9.94 2.27
CA PRO A 10 -6.08 -9.77 3.36
C PRO A 10 -5.93 -10.81 4.48
N ASP A 11 -5.31 -11.97 4.19
CA ASP A 11 -5.00 -12.98 5.20
C ASP A 11 -3.78 -12.61 6.06
N GLU A 12 -2.91 -11.71 5.58
CA GLU A 12 -1.78 -11.17 6.36
C GLU A 12 -2.17 -9.88 7.09
N ALA A 13 -2.75 -8.92 6.36
CA ALA A 13 -3.27 -7.66 6.91
C ALA A 13 -4.36 -7.10 6.01
N SER A 14 -5.61 -7.19 6.45
CA SER A 14 -6.76 -6.60 5.79
C SER A 14 -6.97 -5.12 6.19
N ILE A 15 -7.95 -4.47 5.55
CA ILE A 15 -8.36 -3.11 5.92
C ILE A 15 -9.05 -3.11 7.29
N ASP A 16 -9.67 -4.23 7.66
CA ASP A 16 -10.33 -4.40 8.95
C ASP A 16 -9.30 -4.58 10.08
N ASP A 17 -8.20 -5.28 9.81
CA ASP A 17 -7.07 -5.37 10.74
C ASP A 17 -6.46 -3.99 10.98
N LEU A 18 -6.25 -3.21 9.91
CA LEU A 18 -5.80 -1.82 10.05
C LEU A 18 -6.79 -0.96 10.85
N ALA A 19 -8.10 -1.12 10.62
CA ALA A 19 -9.13 -0.36 11.33
C ALA A 19 -9.20 -0.73 12.82
N GLY A 20 -8.92 -1.99 13.17
CA GLY A 20 -8.92 -2.53 14.53
C GLY A 20 -7.58 -2.45 15.26
N ALA A 21 -6.49 -2.11 14.57
CA ALA A 21 -5.16 -2.00 15.16
C ALA A 21 -5.09 -0.89 16.24
N PRO A 22 -4.19 -0.99 17.24
CA PRO A 22 -3.93 0.08 18.18
C PRO A 22 -3.61 1.40 17.45
N GLY A 23 -4.33 2.47 17.80
CA GLY A 23 -4.21 3.76 17.11
C GLY A 23 -4.59 3.72 15.62
N GLN A 24 -5.28 2.66 15.19
CA GLN A 24 -5.68 2.37 13.80
C GLN A 24 -4.51 2.49 12.82
N THR A 25 -3.32 2.06 13.25
CA THR A 25 -2.07 2.24 12.54
C THR A 25 -1.29 0.92 12.46
N LEU A 26 -0.73 0.61 11.30
CA LEU A 26 0.11 -0.56 11.07
C LEU A 26 1.41 -0.16 10.36
N PRO A 27 2.55 -0.79 10.68
CA PRO A 27 3.77 -0.67 9.89
C PRO A 27 3.60 -1.41 8.55
N TRP A 28 3.99 -0.80 7.44
CA TRP A 28 3.91 -1.41 6.11
C TRP A 28 5.12 -2.32 5.81
N THR A 29 5.25 -3.39 6.58
CA THR A 29 6.39 -4.32 6.56
C THR A 29 6.47 -5.17 5.27
N GLY A 30 7.61 -5.84 5.07
CA GLY A 30 7.72 -6.94 4.09
C GLY A 30 7.98 -6.51 2.65
N VAL A 31 8.14 -5.22 2.37
CA VAL A 31 8.51 -4.75 1.03
C VAL A 31 9.95 -5.13 0.71
N ARG A 32 10.13 -6.01 -0.29
CA ARG A 32 11.43 -6.50 -0.78
C ARG A 32 11.70 -6.16 -2.26
N ASN A 33 11.00 -5.16 -2.78
CA ASN A 33 11.26 -4.60 -4.11
C ASN A 33 11.91 -3.23 -3.97
N TYR A 34 13.07 -3.02 -4.62
CA TYR A 34 13.82 -1.76 -4.53
C TYR A 34 13.04 -0.53 -4.97
N GLN A 35 12.25 -0.62 -6.03
CA GLN A 35 11.47 0.50 -6.51
C GLN A 35 10.34 0.86 -5.54
N ALA A 36 9.61 -0.15 -5.03
CA ALA A 36 8.59 0.05 -4.01
C ALA A 36 9.18 0.63 -2.71
N ARG A 37 10.35 0.14 -2.28
CA ARG A 37 11.10 0.71 -1.16
C ARG A 37 11.46 2.17 -1.40
N ASN A 38 11.98 2.50 -2.58
CA ASN A 38 12.38 3.87 -2.89
C ASN A 38 11.18 4.82 -2.89
N PHE A 39 10.00 4.39 -3.31
CA PHE A 39 8.79 5.19 -3.19
C PHE A 39 8.49 5.56 -1.73
N MET A 40 8.56 4.59 -0.81
CA MET A 40 8.39 4.88 0.61
C MET A 40 9.51 5.81 1.12
N ARG A 41 10.76 5.41 0.92
CA ARG A 41 11.95 6.10 1.47
C ARG A 41 12.10 7.54 0.97
N ASP A 42 11.90 7.77 -0.33
CA ASP A 42 12.31 9.02 -0.98
C ASP A 42 11.15 9.96 -1.26
N LEU A 43 9.92 9.44 -1.41
CA LEU A 43 8.79 10.22 -1.95
C LEU A 43 7.61 10.34 -0.98
N MET A 44 7.31 9.32 -0.18
CA MET A 44 6.18 9.36 0.75
C MET A 44 6.40 10.36 1.87
N LYS A 45 5.34 11.11 2.19
CA LYS A 45 5.29 12.05 3.31
C LYS A 45 4.07 11.77 4.17
N VAL A 46 4.19 12.05 5.47
CA VAL A 46 3.06 11.97 6.41
C VAL A 46 1.87 12.76 5.85
N GLY A 47 0.70 12.12 5.83
CA GLY A 47 -0.54 12.67 5.28
C GLY A 47 -0.81 12.34 3.82
N ASP A 48 0.15 11.77 3.07
CA ASP A 48 -0.11 11.26 1.72
C ASP A 48 -1.21 10.18 1.74
N GLY A 49 -2.07 10.19 0.73
CA GLY A 49 -3.21 9.28 0.67
C GLY A 49 -2.83 7.89 0.17
N VAL A 50 -3.44 6.86 0.74
CA VAL A 50 -3.21 5.45 0.40
C VAL A 50 -4.52 4.77 0.04
N LEU A 51 -4.57 4.18 -1.15
CA LEU A 51 -5.58 3.20 -1.55
C LEU A 51 -5.09 1.83 -1.04
N PHE A 52 -5.78 1.30 -0.03
CA PHE A 52 -5.46 0.00 0.56
C PHE A 52 -6.04 -1.10 -0.33
N TYR A 53 -5.17 -1.82 -1.03
CA TYR A 53 -5.55 -2.80 -2.05
C TYR A 53 -5.37 -4.22 -1.52
N HIS A 54 -6.43 -5.02 -1.52
CA HIS A 54 -6.36 -6.45 -1.26
C HIS A 54 -5.87 -7.18 -2.50
N SER A 55 -4.71 -7.83 -2.39
CA SER A 55 -4.09 -8.66 -3.42
C SER A 55 -4.09 -10.13 -3.06
N SER A 56 -3.75 -11.00 -4.03
CA SER A 56 -3.56 -12.45 -3.84
C SER A 56 -4.74 -13.17 -3.18
N CYS A 57 -5.96 -12.64 -3.32
CA CYS A 57 -7.18 -13.20 -2.74
C CYS A 57 -8.23 -13.49 -3.83
N ALA A 58 -9.35 -14.12 -3.42
CA ALA A 58 -10.42 -14.51 -4.33
C ALA A 58 -11.03 -13.33 -5.11
N VAL A 59 -11.14 -12.16 -4.48
CA VAL A 59 -11.68 -10.94 -5.10
C VAL A 59 -10.75 -9.75 -4.81
N PRO A 60 -9.74 -9.50 -5.66
CA PRO A 60 -8.79 -8.42 -5.43
C PRO A 60 -9.40 -7.06 -5.78
N GLY A 61 -9.01 -6.01 -5.04
CA GLY A 61 -9.57 -4.68 -5.20
C GLY A 61 -9.16 -3.70 -4.11
N ILE A 62 -9.60 -2.45 -4.24
CA ILE A 62 -9.41 -1.42 -3.20
C ILE A 62 -10.49 -1.63 -2.13
N ALA A 63 -10.06 -1.94 -0.92
CA ALA A 63 -10.94 -2.23 0.21
C ALA A 63 -11.14 -1.02 1.15
N GLY A 64 -10.28 -0.01 1.04
CA GLY A 64 -10.40 1.19 1.84
C GLY A 64 -9.36 2.25 1.52
N ILE A 65 -9.42 3.31 2.32
CA ILE A 65 -8.53 4.46 2.26
C ILE A 65 -7.78 4.54 3.59
N ALA A 66 -6.47 4.75 3.47
CA ALA A 66 -5.55 5.04 4.56
C ALA A 66 -4.73 6.29 4.22
N ARG A 67 -3.81 6.65 5.10
CA ARG A 67 -2.81 7.69 4.87
C ARG A 67 -1.47 7.28 5.47
N VAL A 68 -0.37 7.81 4.92
CA VAL A 68 0.96 7.67 5.51
C VAL A 68 0.99 8.35 6.87
N ALA A 69 1.44 7.64 7.90
CA ALA A 69 1.39 8.06 9.31
C ALA A 69 2.76 8.32 9.95
N SER A 70 3.86 7.94 9.28
CA SER A 70 5.21 8.22 9.75
C SER A 70 6.18 8.57 8.62
N THR A 71 7.34 9.14 8.98
CA THR A 71 8.49 9.24 8.08
C THR A 71 9.11 7.86 7.88
N PRO A 72 9.80 7.59 6.76
CA PRO A 72 10.37 6.27 6.51
C PRO A 72 11.40 5.86 7.56
N TYR A 73 11.37 4.59 7.97
CA TYR A 73 12.31 4.01 8.92
C TYR A 73 12.64 2.55 8.57
N PRO A 74 13.71 1.96 9.14
CA PRO A 74 14.11 0.59 8.84
C PRO A 74 12.99 -0.42 9.13
N ASP A 75 12.76 -1.34 8.19
CA ASP A 75 11.84 -2.45 8.42
C ASP A 75 12.46 -3.45 9.42
N PRO A 76 11.96 -3.60 10.66
CA PRO A 76 12.59 -4.46 11.66
C PRO A 76 12.58 -5.94 11.25
N THR A 77 11.63 -6.35 10.39
CA THR A 77 11.50 -7.74 9.93
C THR A 77 12.68 -8.21 9.09
N GLN A 78 13.49 -7.29 8.55
CA GLN A 78 14.68 -7.65 7.78
C GLN A 78 15.81 -8.25 8.65
N PHE A 79 15.79 -8.01 9.96
CA PHE A 79 16.82 -8.45 10.91
C PHE A 79 16.41 -9.69 11.72
N ASP A 80 15.11 -10.01 11.75
CA ASP A 80 14.58 -11.16 12.49
C ASP A 80 14.70 -12.45 11.67
N VAL A 81 15.57 -13.37 12.12
CA VAL A 81 15.81 -14.68 11.49
C VAL A 81 14.58 -15.59 11.43
N GLN A 82 13.55 -15.34 12.24
CA GLN A 82 12.28 -16.08 12.20
C GLN A 82 11.28 -15.46 11.24
N SER A 83 11.53 -14.22 10.77
CA SER A 83 10.65 -13.56 9.82
C SER A 83 10.78 -14.17 8.42
N VAL A 84 9.65 -14.33 7.74
CA VAL A 84 9.61 -14.66 6.30
C VAL A 84 10.25 -13.59 5.43
N TYR A 85 10.45 -12.38 5.97
CA TYR A 85 11.08 -11.27 5.28
C TYR A 85 12.53 -11.00 5.73
N TYR A 86 13.14 -11.92 6.49
CA TYR A 86 14.54 -11.85 6.88
C TYR A 86 15.45 -11.66 5.66
N ASP A 87 16.44 -10.77 5.77
CA ASP A 87 17.47 -10.57 4.76
C ASP A 87 18.85 -10.73 5.39
N PRO A 88 19.56 -11.86 5.15
CA PRO A 88 20.87 -12.11 5.77
C PRO A 88 21.97 -11.13 5.36
N LYS A 89 21.71 -10.24 4.39
CA LYS A 89 22.62 -9.18 3.96
C LYS A 89 22.28 -7.82 4.56
N ALA A 90 21.13 -7.68 5.24
CA ALA A 90 20.77 -6.46 5.93
C ALA A 90 21.55 -6.35 7.25
N ARG A 91 21.99 -5.14 7.58
CA ARG A 91 22.72 -4.80 8.81
C ARG A 91 22.05 -3.60 9.47
N GLU A 92 22.04 -3.54 10.80
CA GLU A 92 21.35 -2.45 11.51
C GLU A 92 21.98 -1.08 11.20
N GLU A 93 23.29 -1.04 10.97
CA GLU A 93 24.02 0.18 10.61
C GLU A 93 23.77 0.63 9.17
N GLU A 94 23.34 -0.30 8.30
CA GLU A 94 23.02 -0.02 6.89
C GLU A 94 21.75 -0.79 6.46
N PRO A 95 20.56 -0.38 6.94
CA PRO A 95 19.32 -1.08 6.64
C PRO A 95 19.02 -1.04 5.14
N ARG A 96 18.68 -2.21 4.57
CA ARG A 96 18.38 -2.33 3.13
C ARG A 96 16.93 -2.00 2.83
N TRP A 97 16.04 -2.34 3.76
CA TRP A 97 14.59 -2.22 3.61
C TRP A 97 14.06 -1.15 4.56
N MET A 98 13.19 -0.31 4.00
CA MET A 98 12.55 0.80 4.70
C MET A 98 11.05 0.60 4.57
N LEU A 99 10.31 1.06 5.56
CA LEU A 99 8.86 1.09 5.55
C LEU A 99 8.36 2.44 6.08
N VAL A 100 7.06 2.66 5.95
CA VAL A 100 6.31 3.70 6.63
C VAL A 100 5.15 3.06 7.39
N ASP A 101 4.63 3.76 8.39
CA ASP A 101 3.35 3.41 8.97
C ASP A 101 2.22 3.95 8.11
N VAL A 102 1.10 3.24 8.10
CA VAL A 102 -0.16 3.73 7.54
C VAL A 102 -1.22 3.77 8.62
N SER A 103 -2.03 4.81 8.63
CA SER A 103 -3.19 4.92 9.52
C SER A 103 -4.49 4.83 8.72
N PHE A 104 -5.46 4.12 9.26
CA PHE A 104 -6.81 4.02 8.73
C PHE A 104 -7.45 5.41 8.50
N VAL A 105 -8.23 5.54 7.43
CA VAL A 105 -9.12 6.70 7.22
C VAL A 105 -10.57 6.25 7.14
N ARG A 106 -10.90 5.34 6.21
CA ARG A 106 -12.24 4.75 6.10
C ARG A 106 -12.23 3.50 5.22
N LYS A 107 -13.23 2.63 5.41
CA LYS A 107 -13.56 1.57 4.45
C LYS A 107 -14.28 2.16 3.23
N THR A 108 -14.23 1.41 2.13
CA THR A 108 -15.06 1.63 0.95
C THR A 108 -15.84 0.34 0.65
N PRO A 109 -16.95 0.39 -0.11
CA PRO A 109 -17.32 -0.78 -0.89
C PRO A 109 -16.10 -1.29 -1.66
N LEU A 110 -15.96 -2.60 -1.82
CA LEU A 110 -14.81 -3.16 -2.52
C LEU A 110 -14.83 -2.72 -3.98
N ILE A 111 -13.85 -1.92 -4.39
CA ILE A 111 -13.67 -1.51 -5.78
C ILE A 111 -12.80 -2.57 -6.45
N THR A 112 -13.45 -3.55 -7.07
CA THR A 112 -12.79 -4.74 -7.59
C THR A 112 -11.86 -4.44 -8.76
N LEU A 113 -10.89 -5.32 -9.01
CA LEU A 113 -10.00 -5.20 -10.16
C LEU A 113 -10.75 -5.08 -11.51
N PRO A 114 -11.84 -5.85 -11.79
CA PRO A 114 -12.68 -5.61 -12.96
C PRO A 114 -13.25 -4.19 -13.02
N MET A 115 -13.83 -3.67 -11.93
CA MET A 115 -14.35 -2.30 -11.89
C MET A 115 -13.28 -1.25 -12.22
N LEU A 116 -12.05 -1.44 -11.74
CA LEU A 116 -10.93 -0.55 -12.08
C LEU A 116 -10.56 -0.63 -13.57
N ARG A 117 -10.65 -1.82 -14.19
CA ARG A 117 -10.37 -2.01 -15.62
C ARG A 117 -11.48 -1.48 -16.52
N ASP A 118 -12.71 -1.51 -16.04
CA ASP A 118 -13.89 -1.06 -16.79
C ASP A 118 -14.06 0.47 -16.77
N GLU A 119 -13.33 1.18 -15.90
CA GLU A 119 -13.32 2.65 -15.82
C GLU A 119 -12.25 3.25 -16.75
N PRO A 120 -12.61 3.87 -17.89
CA PRO A 120 -11.64 4.36 -18.87
C PRO A 120 -10.72 5.46 -18.33
N ARG A 121 -11.19 6.24 -17.34
CA ARG A 121 -10.38 7.30 -16.70
C ARG A 121 -9.23 6.73 -15.86
N LEU A 122 -9.22 5.42 -15.61
CA LEU A 122 -8.19 4.71 -14.85
C LEU A 122 -7.29 3.85 -15.75
N ALA A 123 -7.45 3.89 -17.08
CA ALA A 123 -6.74 3.02 -18.02
C ALA A 123 -5.21 3.06 -17.87
N ASP A 124 -4.65 4.22 -17.50
CA ASP A 124 -3.21 4.44 -17.33
C ASP A 124 -2.70 4.16 -15.91
N MET A 125 -3.56 3.72 -15.00
CA MET A 125 -3.15 3.39 -13.63
C MET A 125 -2.02 2.36 -13.66
N ARG A 126 -0.92 2.68 -12.98
CA ARG A 126 0.26 1.80 -12.93
C ARG A 126 -0.07 0.40 -12.41
N VAL A 127 -1.05 0.27 -11.51
CA VAL A 127 -1.49 -1.04 -10.99
C VAL A 127 -2.08 -1.95 -12.08
N LEU A 128 -2.71 -1.37 -13.12
CA LEU A 128 -3.39 -2.09 -14.20
C LEU A 128 -2.49 -2.46 -15.37
N ALA A 129 -1.32 -1.81 -15.46
CA ALA A 129 -0.35 -2.01 -16.53
C ALA A 129 0.07 -3.48 -16.66
N LYS A 130 0.10 -3.98 -17.89
CA LYS A 130 0.50 -5.37 -18.20
C LYS A 130 1.92 -5.62 -17.68
N GLY A 131 2.08 -6.70 -16.92
CA GLY A 131 3.38 -7.10 -16.37
C GLY A 131 3.81 -6.32 -15.11
N ASN A 132 2.99 -5.39 -14.58
CA ASN A 132 3.31 -4.76 -13.31
C ASN A 132 3.43 -5.82 -12.20
N ARG A 133 4.50 -5.70 -11.41
CA ARG A 133 4.80 -6.55 -10.24
C ARG A 133 5.05 -5.72 -8.98
N LEU A 134 4.88 -4.40 -9.05
CA LEU A 134 5.06 -3.53 -7.89
C LEU A 134 3.90 -3.70 -6.90
N SER A 135 4.24 -3.82 -5.62
CA SER A 135 3.30 -3.81 -4.49
C SER A 135 2.87 -2.40 -4.10
N ILE A 136 3.68 -1.39 -4.45
CA ILE A 136 3.41 0.02 -4.23
C ILE A 136 3.52 0.74 -5.56
N THR A 137 2.47 1.47 -5.94
CA THR A 137 2.45 2.26 -7.17
C THR A 137 1.97 3.68 -6.90
N PRO A 138 2.53 4.70 -7.58
CA PRO A 138 1.99 6.04 -7.52
C PRO A 138 0.58 6.08 -8.13
N VAL A 139 -0.24 6.99 -7.62
CA VAL A 139 -1.60 7.28 -8.10
C VAL A 139 -1.65 8.76 -8.42
N THR A 140 -2.14 9.12 -9.60
CA THR A 140 -2.27 10.53 -9.99
C THR A 140 -3.41 11.19 -9.21
N ALA A 141 -3.42 12.52 -9.14
CA ALA A 141 -4.50 13.25 -8.48
C ALA A 141 -5.86 13.00 -9.14
N ASP A 142 -5.88 12.77 -10.46
CA ASP A 142 -7.09 12.49 -11.21
C ASP A 142 -7.60 11.07 -10.96
N GLU A 143 -6.72 10.07 -10.99
CA GLU A 143 -7.05 8.68 -10.60
C GLU A 143 -7.58 8.61 -9.17
N TRP A 144 -6.89 9.27 -8.23
CA TRP A 144 -7.32 9.36 -6.84
C TRP A 144 -8.72 9.96 -6.73
N ARG A 145 -9.01 11.03 -7.48
CA ARG A 145 -10.32 11.68 -7.47
C ARG A 145 -11.40 10.74 -7.99
N VAL A 146 -11.19 10.09 -9.13
CA VAL A 146 -12.15 9.13 -9.70
C VAL A 146 -12.45 8.02 -8.69
N ILE A 147 -11.42 7.43 -8.09
CA ILE A 147 -11.58 6.35 -7.12
C ILE A 147 -12.31 6.84 -5.87
N THR A 148 -11.82 7.91 -5.23
CA THR A 148 -12.31 8.34 -3.92
C THR A 148 -13.63 9.10 -3.97
N LYS A 149 -13.95 9.75 -5.10
CA LYS A 149 -15.18 10.52 -5.27
C LYS A 149 -16.25 9.78 -6.03
N ASP A 150 -15.93 8.95 -7.02
CA ASP A 150 -16.94 8.33 -7.88
C ASP A 150 -17.15 6.85 -7.56
N LEU A 151 -16.07 6.07 -7.46
CA LEU A 151 -16.16 4.62 -7.25
C LEU A 151 -16.31 4.22 -5.78
N ALA A 152 -15.77 5.02 -4.85
CA ALA A 152 -15.84 4.78 -3.42
C ALA A 152 -17.12 5.31 -2.75
N LYS A 153 -18.13 5.71 -3.55
CA LYS A 153 -19.46 6.06 -3.05
C LYS A 153 -20.15 4.77 -2.62
N GLY A 154 -20.50 4.69 -1.34
CA GLY A 154 -21.48 3.74 -0.82
C GLY A 154 -22.87 4.30 -1.03
#